data_AF-A0AAU3VKL6-F1
#
_entry.id   AF-A0AAU3VKL6-F1
#
_cell.length_a   1.000
_cell.length_b   1.000
_cell.length_c   1.000
_cell.angle_alpha   90.00
_cell.angle_beta   90.00
_cell.angle_gamma   90.00
#
_symmetry.space_group_name_H-M   'P 1'
#
loop_
_entity.id
_entity.type
_entity.pdbx_description
1 polymer ?
#
loop_
_entity_poly.entity_id
_entity_poly.type
_entity_poly.pdbx_seq_one_letter_code
_entity_poly.pdbx_strand_id
1 'polypeptide(L)' 'MYDMRAEPIATETGSAQLWHVLRLDGSTLCGRALAGRPVPAPDDDYRDEYCTPCMTAVATAASRRGRVRPMV' A
#
# COMPACT_ATOMS: atom_id res chain seq x y z
N MET A 1 -0.14 -3.24 -13.48
CA MET A 1 0.44 -2.50 -12.34
C MET A 1 -0.44 -2.72 -11.12
N TYR A 2 0.09 -2.59 -9.91
CA TYR A 2 -0.74 -2.49 -8.71
C TYR A 2 -1.10 -1.01 -8.52
N ASP A 3 -2.33 -0.75 -8.10
CA ASP A 3 -2.78 0.60 -7.76
C ASP A 3 -2.44 0.88 -6.27
N MET A 4 -2.28 2.14 -5.90
CA MET A 4 -1.90 2.53 -4.53
C MET A 4 -2.78 3.66 -4.04
N ARG A 5 -3.22 3.56 -2.78
CA ARG A 5 -4.07 4.56 -2.16
C ARG A 5 -3.63 4.85 -0.74
N ALA A 6 -3.49 6.14 -0.45
CA ALA A 6 -3.24 6.65 0.88
C ALA A 6 -4.56 6.77 1.67
N GLU A 7 -4.51 6.36 2.93
CA GLU A 7 -5.53 6.67 3.94
C GLU A 7 -4.89 7.54 5.03
N PRO A 8 -5.53 8.66 5.42
CA PRO A 8 -5.04 9.46 6.53
C PRO A 8 -5.18 8.66 7.83
N ILE A 9 -4.10 8.57 8.58
CA ILE A 9 -4.10 8.03 9.93
C ILE A 9 -3.66 9.12 10.89
N ALA A 10 -4.33 9.19 12.04
CA ALA A 10 -3.85 9.99 13.15
C ALA A 10 -2.78 9.17 13.87
N THR A 11 -1.56 9.70 13.95
CA THR A 11 -0.47 9.12 14.74
C THR A 11 -0.22 10.00 15.96
N GLU A 12 0.48 9.47 16.96
CA GLU A 12 0.82 10.22 18.18
C GLU A 12 1.67 11.48 17.90
N THR A 13 2.38 11.51 16.78
CA THR A 13 3.28 12.60 16.36
C THR A 13 2.64 13.57 15.36
N GLY A 14 1.45 13.26 14.83
CA GLY A 14 0.78 14.11 13.85
C GLY A 14 -0.07 13.34 12.85
N SER A 15 -0.29 13.95 11.68
CA SER A 15 -1.05 13.33 10.60
C SER A 15 -0.11 12.55 9.69
N ALA A 16 -0.37 11.26 9.47
CA ALA A 16 0.39 10.44 8.54
C ALA A 16 -0.53 9.88 7.46
N GLN A 17 0.07 9.51 6.34
CA GLN A 17 -0.61 8.83 5.25
C GLN A 17 -0.17 7.39 5.22
N LEU A 18 -1.10 6.48 5.50
CA LEU A 18 -0.85 5.06 5.36
C LEU A 18 -1.19 4.61 3.94
N TRP A 19 -0.17 4.25 3.18
CA TRP A 19 -0.29 3.75 1.82
C TRP A 19 -0.62 2.27 1.80
N HIS A 20 -1.70 1.97 1.12
CA HIS A 20 -2.18 0.62 0.88
C HIS A 20 -2.07 0.28 -0.60
N VAL A 21 -1.63 -0.95 -0.85
CA VAL A 21 -1.60 -1.50 -2.21
C VAL A 21 -2.98 -2.11 -2.50
N LEU A 22 -3.54 -1.70 -3.62
CA LEU A 22 -4.84 -2.12 -4.11
C LEU A 22 -4.68 -3.19 -5.19
N ARG A 23 -5.60 -4.16 -5.16
CA ARG A 23 -5.85 -5.06 -6.27
C ARG A 23 -6.60 -4.32 -7.37
N LEU A 24 -6.66 -4.94 -8.55
CA LEU A 24 -7.45 -4.44 -9.69
C LEU A 24 -8.94 -4.25 -9.35
N ASP A 25 -9.45 -5.01 -8.39
CA ASP A 25 -10.80 -4.93 -7.85
C ASP A 25 -11.04 -3.72 -6.92
N GLY A 26 -9.99 -2.95 -6.59
CA GLY A 26 -10.07 -1.85 -5.62
C GLY A 26 -10.05 -2.30 -4.15
N SER A 27 -9.91 -3.61 -3.90
CA SER A 27 -9.69 -4.18 -2.57
C SER A 27 -8.21 -4.09 -2.16
N THR A 28 -7.92 -3.76 -0.90
CA THR A 28 -6.52 -3.74 -0.41
C THR A 28 -5.95 -5.15 -0.30
N LEU A 29 -4.62 -5.29 -0.45
CA LEU A 29 -3.93 -6.56 -0.24
C LEU A 29 -4.02 -7.07 1.20
N CYS A 30 -4.10 -6.16 2.17
CA CYS A 30 -4.28 -6.51 3.58
C CYS A 30 -5.73 -6.87 3.95
N GLY A 31 -6.69 -6.75 3.02
CA GLY A 31 -8.10 -7.07 3.26
C GLY A 31 -8.87 -6.01 4.07
N ARG A 32 -8.26 -4.87 4.37
CA ARG A 32 -8.97 -3.72 4.96
C ARG A 32 -9.74 -2.94 3.90
N ALA A 33 -10.98 -2.58 4.20
CA ALA A 33 -11.71 -1.60 3.42
C ALA A 33 -11.16 -0.21 3.76
N LEU A 34 -10.64 0.51 2.77
CA LEU A 34 -10.25 1.91 2.96
C LEU A 34 -11.50 2.77 3.03
N ALA A 35 -11.51 3.76 3.92
CA ALA A 35 -12.59 4.73 3.95
C ALA A 35 -12.65 5.43 2.58
N GLY A 36 -13.82 5.33 1.93
CA GLY A 36 -14.00 5.62 0.51
C GLY A 36 -13.69 7.05 0.06
N ARG A 37 -13.34 7.97 0.96
CA ARG A 37 -12.97 9.34 0.60
C ARG A 37 -11.48 9.41 0.25
N PRO A 38 -11.11 9.58 -1.03
CA PRO A 38 -9.75 9.98 -1.37
C PRO A 38 -9.53 11.34 -0.73
N VAL A 39 -8.58 11.42 0.21
CA VAL A 39 -8.19 12.71 0.76
C VAL A 39 -7.21 13.33 -0.24
N PRO A 40 -7.41 14.59 -0.67
CA PRO A 40 -6.44 15.28 -1.51
C PRO A 40 -5.09 15.25 -0.81
N ALA A 41 -4.01 14.97 -1.55
CA ALA A 41 -2.64 15.00 -1.05
C ALA A 41 -2.45 16.28 -0.23
N PRO A 42 -2.35 16.17 1.10
CA PRO A 42 -2.23 17.32 1.96
C PRO A 42 -0.77 17.80 1.96
N ASP A 43 -0.63 19.10 2.18
CA ASP A 43 0.63 19.86 2.27
C ASP A 43 1.77 19.04 2.91
N ASP A 44 2.96 19.12 2.30
CA ASP A 44 4.28 18.46 2.48
C ASP A 44 4.69 17.83 3.85
N ASP A 45 3.92 18.00 4.92
CA ASP A 45 4.24 17.60 6.30
C ASP A 45 3.71 16.20 6.71
N TYR A 46 2.98 15.51 5.85
CA TYR A 46 2.45 14.18 6.19
C TYR A 46 3.54 13.12 6.08
N ARG A 47 3.71 12.34 7.14
CA ARG A 47 4.62 11.19 7.12
C ARG A 47 4.03 10.10 6.22
N ASP A 48 4.82 9.69 5.25
CA ASP A 48 4.50 8.62 4.32
C ASP A 48 4.78 7.26 4.99
N GLU A 49 3.72 6.58 5.42
CA GLU A 49 3.81 5.25 6.02
C GLU A 49 3.27 4.21 5.05
N TYR A 50 3.92 3.04 4.97
CA TYR A 50 3.47 1.97 4.10
C TYR A 50 2.87 0.84 4.92
N CYS A 51 1.72 0.33 4.48
CA CYS A 51 1.09 -0.81 5.13
C CYS A 51 1.98 -2.05 4.98
N THR A 52 2.65 -2.45 6.07
CA THR A 52 3.55 -3.61 6.12
C THR A 52 2.98 -4.87 5.47
N PRO A 53 1.74 -5.33 5.78
CA PRO A 53 1.20 -6.53 5.13
C PRO A 53 0.96 -6.35 3.62
N CYS A 54 0.63 -5.14 3.16
CA CYS A 54 0.53 -4.87 1.72
C CYS A 54 1.91 -4.98 1.04
N MET A 55 2.92 -4.36 1.65
CA MET A 55 4.30 -4.41 1.14
C MET A 55 4.88 -5.82 1.18
N THR A 56 4.61 -6.61 2.23
CA THR A 56 5.00 -8.02 2.30
C THR A 56 4.33 -8.86 1.22
N ALA A 57 3.05 -8.61 0.92
CA ALA A 57 2.35 -9.31 -0.15
C ALA A 57 2.93 -8.97 -1.53
N VAL A 58 3.27 -7.70 -1.78
CA VAL A 58 3.98 -7.27 -2.99
C VAL A 58 5.36 -7.91 -3.08
N ALA A 59 6.15 -7.87 -2.01
CA ALA A 59 7.47 -8.50 -1.96
C ALA A 59 7.38 -10.00 -2.24
N THR A 60 6.41 -10.69 -1.63
CA THR A 60 6.16 -12.12 -1.87
C THR A 60 5.78 -12.39 -3.32
N ALA A 61 4.90 -11.57 -3.91
CA ALA A 61 4.51 -11.69 -5.31
C ALA A 61 5.68 -11.41 -6.25
N ALA A 62 6.53 -10.44 -5.93
CA ALA A 62 7.74 -10.10 -6.67
C ALA A 62 8.77 -11.24 -6.61
N SER A 63 9.02 -11.82 -5.42
CA SER A 63 9.91 -12.98 -5.27
C SER A 63 9.39 -14.22 -6.01
N ARG A 64 8.07 -14.43 -6.06
CA ARG A 64 7.48 -15.51 -6.88
C ARG A 64 7.68 -15.29 -8.38
N ARG A 65 7.60 -14.05 -8.86
CA ARG A 65 7.90 -13.70 -10.27
C ARG A 65 9.40 -13.75 -10.59
N GLY A 66 10.26 -13.46 -9.61
CA GLY A 66 11.72 -13.59 -9.71
C GLY A 66 12.21 -15.03 -9.74
N ARG A 67 11.36 -16.02 -9.39
CA ARG A 67 11.64 -17.45 -9.56
C ARG A 67 11.23 -17.95 -10.96
N VAL A 68 11.39 -17.12 -12.00
CA VAL A 68 11.65 -17.66 -13.34
C VAL A 68 13.07 -18.24 -13.27
N ARG A 69 13.08 -19.57 -13.28
CA ARG A 69 14.25 -20.45 -13.21
C ARG A 69 15.30 -20.03 -14.26
N PRO A 70 16.61 -20.06 -13.99
CA PRO A 70 17.55 -20.33 -15.06
C PRO A 70 17.17 -21.69 -15.65
N MET A 71 16.81 -21.68 -16.92
CA MET A 71 16.54 -22.86 -17.72
C MET A 71 17.92 -23.41 -18.12
N VAL A 72 18.23 -24.61 -17.61
CA VAL A 72 19.34 -25.53 -17.97
C VAL A 72 20.76 -24.97 -17.92
#